data_AF-A0A242W831-F1
#
_entry.id   AF-A0A242W831-F1
#
_cell.length_a   1.000
_cell.length_b   1.000
_cell.length_c   1.000
_cell.angle_alpha   90.00
_cell.angle_beta   90.00
_cell.angle_gamma   90.00
#
_symmetry.space_group_name_H-M   'P 1'
#
loop_
_entity.id
_entity.type
_entity.pdbx_description
1 polymer ?
#
loop_
_entity_poly.entity_id
_entity_poly.type
_entity_poly.pdbx_seq_one_letter_code
_entity_poly.pdbx_strand_id
1 'polypeptide(L)' 'MTTKKVPIVLAIERDAAGNLSTWCSACECYHHHGTGEGHRQSHCTNEDSPYIHTGYFLKRIKLSGKEIARKEN' A
#
# COMPACT_ATOMS: atom_id res chain seq x y z
N MET A 1 11.95 24.54 6.47
CA MET A 1 11.82 23.34 5.62
C MET A 1 10.72 22.47 6.20
N THR A 2 9.55 22.42 5.58
CA THR A 2 8.48 21.50 5.96
C THR A 2 8.97 20.09 5.69
N THR A 3 9.15 19.28 6.73
CA THR A 3 9.45 17.86 6.58
C THR A 3 8.25 17.19 5.92
N LYS A 4 8.32 16.94 4.60
CA LYS A 4 7.30 16.15 3.91
C LYS A 4 7.32 14.76 4.54
N LYS A 5 6.26 14.42 5.29
CA LYS A 5 6.09 13.09 5.85
C LYS A 5 5.98 12.10 4.69
N VAL A 6 6.75 11.02 4.76
CA VAL A 6 6.67 9.92 3.79
C VAL A 6 5.30 9.25 3.91
N PRO A 7 4.56 9.03 2.81
CA PRO A 7 3.26 8.37 2.85
C PRO A 7 3.34 6.97 3.45
N ILE A 8 2.31 6.57 4.20
CA ILE A 8 2.12 5.19 4.65
C ILE A 8 1.13 4.53 3.70
N VAL A 9 1.50 3.39 3.16
CA VAL A 9 0.70 2.60 2.22
C VAL A 9 0.36 1.27 2.87
N LEU A 10 -0.93 0.98 2.96
CA LEU A 10 -1.43 -0.23 3.61
C LEU A 10 -1.31 -1.43 2.67
N ALA A 11 -0.97 -2.58 3.23
CA ALA A 11 -0.78 -3.82 2.50
C ALA A 11 -1.50 -4.98 3.17
N ILE A 12 -2.14 -5.82 2.37
CA ILE A 12 -2.78 -7.06 2.81
C ILE A 12 -1.87 -8.25 2.50
N GLU A 13 -1.94 -9.29 3.32
CA GLU A 13 -1.31 -10.57 2.98
C GLU A 13 -2.07 -11.21 1.80
N ARG A 14 -1.32 -11.63 0.76
CA ARG A 14 -1.89 -12.17 -0.49
C ARG A 14 -1.79 -13.68 -0.61
N ASP A 15 -1.01 -14.33 0.24
CA ASP A 15 -0.79 -15.78 0.22
C ASP A 15 -0.35 -16.32 1.58
N ALA A 16 -0.29 -17.66 1.70
CA ALA A 16 0.12 -18.36 2.92
C ALA A 16 1.61 -18.13 3.29
N ALA A 17 2.43 -17.63 2.35
CA ALA A 17 3.81 -17.25 2.63
C ALA A 17 3.91 -15.85 3.27
N GLY A 18 2.80 -15.11 3.37
CA GLY A 18 2.74 -13.78 3.97
C GLY A 18 3.25 -12.68 3.04
N ASN A 19 3.31 -12.92 1.73
CA ASN A 19 3.63 -11.87 0.76
C ASN A 19 2.56 -10.78 0.80
N LEU A 20 2.92 -9.57 0.41
CA LEU A 20 2.07 -8.40 0.57
C LEU A 20 1.57 -7.87 -0.79
N SER A 21 0.31 -7.45 -0.83
CA SER A 21 -0.27 -6.69 -1.95
C SER A 21 -0.72 -5.32 -1.46
N THR A 22 -0.46 -4.30 -2.25
CA THR A 22 -0.98 -2.95 -2.01
C THR A 22 -1.58 -2.35 -3.27
N TRP A 23 -2.68 -1.61 -3.12
CA TRP A 23 -3.32 -0.90 -4.24
C TRP A 23 -2.63 0.46 -4.44
N CYS A 24 -2.26 0.77 -5.68
CA CYS A 24 -1.79 2.10 -6.05
C CYS A 24 -2.87 2.82 -6.87
N SER A 25 -3.37 3.96 -6.39
CA SER A 25 -4.34 4.77 -7.14
C SER A 25 -3.76 5.43 -8.38
N ALA A 26 -2.44 5.66 -8.43
CA ALA A 26 -1.78 6.28 -9.58
C ALA A 26 -1.51 5.29 -10.72
N CYS A 27 -1.34 4.00 -10.40
CA CYS A 27 -1.14 2.92 -11.37
C CYS A 27 -2.39 2.08 -11.63
N GLU A 28 -3.45 2.29 -10.83
CA GLU A 28 -4.73 1.59 -10.90
C GLU A 28 -4.60 0.06 -10.86
N CYS A 29 -3.64 -0.43 -10.08
CA CYS A 29 -3.38 -1.87 -9.95
C CYS A 29 -2.81 -2.25 -8.57
N TYR A 30 -2.76 -3.56 -8.32
CA TYR A 30 -2.07 -4.10 -7.15
C TYR A 30 -0.58 -4.30 -7.41
N HIS A 31 0.24 -3.72 -6.55
CA HIS A 31 1.68 -3.97 -6.49
C HIS A 31 1.97 -5.09 -5.48
N HIS A 32 2.86 -6.01 -5.86
CA HIS A 32 3.23 -7.16 -5.05
C HIS A 32 4.62 -6.98 -4.43
N HIS A 33 4.73 -7.38 -3.18
CA HIS A 33 5.95 -7.34 -2.39
C HIS A 33 6.16 -8.66 -1.64
N GLY A 34 7.39 -8.90 -1.19
CA GLY A 34 7.68 -9.93 -0.21
C GLY A 34 7.05 -9.64 1.16
N THR A 35 7.44 -10.42 2.17
CA THR A 35 6.86 -10.37 3.52
C THR A 35 7.22 -9.13 4.34
N GLY A 36 8.19 -8.33 3.91
CA GLY A 36 8.76 -7.23 4.69
C GLY A 36 7.97 -5.92 4.62
N GLU A 37 7.69 -5.34 5.79
CA GLU A 37 7.27 -3.94 5.93
C GLU A 37 8.47 -2.97 5.73
N GLY A 38 8.19 -1.66 5.65
CA GLY A 38 9.23 -0.62 5.68
C GLY A 38 9.22 0.31 4.46
N HIS A 39 10.25 1.16 4.38
CA HIS A 39 10.39 2.12 3.28
C HIS A 39 10.67 1.41 1.96
N ARG A 40 10.00 1.88 0.89
CA ARG A 40 10.14 1.38 -0.47
C ARG A 40 10.33 2.57 -1.41
N GLN A 41 11.25 2.43 -2.36
CA GLN A 41 11.31 3.32 -3.50
C GLN A 41 10.08 3.09 -4.37
N SER A 42 9.50 4.18 -4.87
CA SER A 42 8.38 4.09 -5.80
C SER A 42 8.88 3.68 -7.20
N HIS A 43 8.11 2.83 -7.87
CA HIS A 43 8.25 2.56 -9.30
C HIS A 43 7.13 3.19 -10.13
N CYS A 44 6.31 4.08 -9.53
CA CYS A 44 5.31 4.82 -10.28
C CYS A 44 6.00 5.72 -11.31
N THR A 45 5.53 5.68 -12.55
CA THR A 45 5.94 6.61 -13.62
C THR A 45 4.99 7.81 -13.74
N ASN A 46 3.92 7.85 -12.95
CA ASN A 46 2.98 8.96 -12.89
C ASN A 46 3.55 10.05 -11.98
N GLU A 47 3.86 11.23 -12.55
CA GLU A 47 4.43 12.38 -11.84
C GLU A 47 3.49 12.95 -10.77
N ASP A 48 2.18 12.77 -10.90
CA ASP A 48 1.20 13.18 -9.89
C ASP A 48 1.11 12.16 -8.72
N SER A 49 1.83 11.05 -8.80
CA SER A 49 1.86 10.05 -7.73
C SER A 49 2.48 10.65 -6.47
N PRO A 50 1.83 10.55 -5.30
CA PRO A 50 2.40 11.02 -4.04
C PRO A 50 3.69 10.27 -3.65
N TYR A 51 3.97 9.15 -4.32
CA TYR A 51 5.08 8.26 -4.01
C TYR A 51 6.32 8.54 -4.85
N ILE A 52 6.21 9.18 -6.01
CA ILE A 52 7.30 9.20 -7.02
C ILE A 52 8.61 9.82 -6.49
N HIS A 53 8.51 10.88 -5.69
CA HIS A 53 9.70 11.57 -5.16
C HIS A 53 10.11 11.15 -3.74
N THR A 54 9.23 10.49 -2.98
CA THR A 54 9.49 10.19 -1.56
C THR A 54 9.48 8.70 -1.24
N GLY A 55 9.03 7.87 -2.17
CA GLY A 55 8.65 6.49 -1.89
C GLY A 55 7.45 6.43 -0.96
N TYR A 56 7.39 5.35 -0.18
CA TYR A 56 6.36 5.14 0.83
C TYR A 56 6.83 4.15 1.89
N PHE A 57 6.20 4.17 3.07
CA PHE A 57 6.32 3.11 4.06
C PHE A 57 5.19 2.09 3.86
N LEU A 58 5.56 0.88 3.47
CA LEU A 58 4.64 -0.25 3.36
C LEU A 58 4.31 -0.77 4.78
N LYS A 59 3.03 -0.75 5.13
CA LYS A 59 2.54 -1.22 6.43
C LYS A 59 1.49 -2.31 6.23
N ARG A 60 1.76 -3.49 6.78
CA ARG A 60 0.84 -4.62 6.78
C ARG A 60 -0.34 -4.33 7.70
N ILE A 61 -1.54 -4.66 7.22
CA ILE A 61 -2.75 -4.65 8.03
C ILE A 61 -3.25 -6.08 8.23
N LYS A 62 -3.78 -6.36 9.42
CA LYS A 62 -4.54 -7.59 9.69
C LYS A 62 -6.02 -7.26 9.52
N LEU A 63 -6.66 -7.90 8.56
CA LEU A 63 -8.11 -7.89 8.48
C LEU A 63 -8.63 -8.83 9.56
N SER A 64 -9.39 -8.32 10.52
CA SER A 64 -9.92 -9.09 11.66
C SER A 64 -11.04 -10.08 11.26
N GLY A 65 -11.13 -10.47 9.99
CA GLY A 65 -12.13 -11.42 9.49
C GLY A 65 -13.59 -10.96 9.56
N LYS A 66 -13.85 -9.69 9.90
CA LYS A 66 -15.21 -9.16 9.95
C LYS A 66 -15.68 -8.85 8.54
N GLU A 67 -16.60 -9.65 8.01
CA GLU A 67 -17.28 -9.34 6.76
C GLU A 67 -18.00 -7.99 6.88
N ILE A 68 -17.77 -7.12 5.90
CA ILE A 68 -18.45 -5.84 5.80
C ILE A 68 -19.69 -6.09 4.96
N ALA A 69 -20.81 -6.46 5.61
CA ALA A 69 -22.09 -6.53 4.92
C ALA A 69 -22.46 -5.14 4.41
N ARG A 70 -22.71 -5.01 3.10
CA ARG A 70 -23.32 -3.78 2.56
C ARG A 70 -24.67 -3.60 3.26
N LYS A 71 -24.89 -2.43 3.87
CA LYS A 71 -26.26 -2.02 4.22
C LYS A 71 -26.93 -1.61 2.92
N GLU A 72 -27.93 -2.38 2.50
CA GLU A 72 -28.94 -1.90 1.55
C GLU A 72 -29.74 -0.77 2.24
N ASN A 73 -30.01 0.27 1.47
CA ASN A 73 -30.65 1.51 1.92
C ASN A 73 -32.12 1.54 1.51
#